data_AF-A0AAV7D9V9-F1
#
_entry.id   AF-A0AAV7D9V9-F1
#
_cell.length_a   1.000
_cell.length_b   1.000
_cell.length_c   1.000
_cell.angle_alpha   90.00
_cell.angle_beta   90.00
_cell.angle_gamma   90.00
#
_symmetry.space_group_name_H-M   'P 1'
#
loop_
_entity.id
_entity.type
_entity.pdbx_description
1 polymer ?
#
loop_
_entity_poly.entity_id
_entity_poly.type
_entity_poly.pdbx_seq_one_letter_code
_entity_poly.pdbx_strand_id
1 'polypeptide(L)'
;MFFQHDESNECADFTVSSPNGNYLMYPYAVDGNQYNNDKFSLCSIHYISSILKVKKDRCFVESGWPICGNQIVEDGEQCDVGLNKNDTCCYSYDAKEGIPCTLKPGKQCSPSQGQCCTNSCSYKLKNELCREEAECTFRSFCTGETSVCPISTPKMNYTLCNSGTRICLNGTCRQSLCVKYGLEQCDCDTPSLYQKCQLCCQRPG
;
A
#
# COMPACT_ATOMS: atom_id res chain seq x y z
N MET A 1 -19.40 13.24 -8.79
CA MET A 1 -18.43 14.31 -9.10
C MET A 1 -17.17 13.59 -9.53
N PHE A 2 -16.80 13.68 -10.80
CA PHE A 2 -15.64 12.98 -11.34
C PHE A 2 -14.45 13.93 -11.35
N PHE A 3 -13.32 13.51 -10.78
CA PHE A 3 -12.05 14.21 -10.96
C PHE A 3 -11.60 14.01 -12.40
N GLN A 4 -11.12 15.09 -13.03
CA GLN A 4 -10.66 15.03 -14.42
C GLN A 4 -9.25 14.42 -14.47
N HIS A 5 -8.96 13.71 -15.56
CA HIS A 5 -7.62 13.23 -15.86
C HIS A 5 -6.69 14.38 -16.27
N ASP A 6 -5.39 14.17 -16.08
CA ASP A 6 -4.34 15.07 -16.58
C ASP A 6 -4.20 14.89 -18.10
N GLU A 7 -5.01 15.63 -18.87
CA GLU A 7 -5.06 15.52 -20.35
C GLU A 7 -4.17 16.56 -21.08
N SER A 8 -3.68 17.60 -20.38
CA SER A 8 -2.87 18.65 -20.99
C SER A 8 -1.37 18.34 -20.91
N ASN A 9 -0.61 18.78 -21.92
CA ASN A 9 0.86 18.66 -21.95
C ASN A 9 1.57 19.44 -20.81
N GLU A 10 0.86 20.31 -20.09
CA GLU A 10 1.37 20.97 -18.89
C GLU A 10 1.42 20.03 -17.68
N CYS A 11 0.50 19.08 -17.63
CA CYS A 11 0.21 18.27 -16.44
C CYS A 11 0.44 16.78 -16.66
N ALA A 12 0.73 16.38 -17.89
CA ALA A 12 1.10 15.04 -18.27
C ALA A 12 2.11 15.08 -19.42
N ASP A 13 3.01 14.12 -19.41
CA ASP A 13 3.95 13.85 -20.47
C ASP A 13 3.48 12.62 -21.25
N PHE A 14 2.94 12.88 -22.45
CA PHE A 14 2.48 11.83 -23.36
C PHE A 14 3.61 11.31 -24.26
N THR A 15 4.83 11.81 -24.08
CA THR A 15 5.99 11.24 -24.75
C THR A 15 6.35 9.91 -24.12
N VAL A 16 7.04 9.08 -24.90
CA VAL A 16 7.39 7.71 -24.54
C VAL A 16 8.35 7.65 -23.34
N SER A 17 9.13 8.72 -23.10
CA SER A 17 10.12 8.77 -22.03
C SER A 17 9.89 9.99 -21.13
N SER A 18 9.16 9.79 -20.04
CA SER A 18 9.09 10.79 -18.97
C SER A 18 10.05 10.40 -17.85
N PRO A 19 11.16 11.13 -17.61
CA PRO A 19 12.19 10.73 -16.64
C PRO A 19 11.68 10.56 -15.21
N ASN A 20 10.62 11.29 -14.85
CA ASN A 20 9.99 11.26 -13.52
C ASN A 20 8.63 10.55 -13.52
N GLY A 21 8.20 10.04 -14.67
CA GLY A 21 6.87 9.47 -14.88
C GLY A 21 5.74 10.49 -14.80
N ASN A 22 4.54 9.99 -15.08
CA ASN A 22 3.31 10.77 -14.98
C ASN A 22 2.71 10.75 -13.57
N TYR A 23 1.75 11.65 -13.32
CA TYR A 23 1.09 11.82 -12.03
C TYR A 23 -0.06 10.84 -11.81
N LEU A 24 -0.61 10.83 -10.59
CA LEU A 24 -1.69 9.92 -10.17
C LEU A 24 -2.96 10.00 -11.04
N MET A 25 -3.24 11.16 -11.63
CA MET A 25 -4.44 11.39 -12.45
C MET A 25 -4.18 11.26 -13.96
N TYR A 26 -3.05 10.66 -14.34
CA TYR A 26 -2.75 10.36 -15.74
C TYR A 26 -3.77 9.36 -16.32
N PRO A 27 -4.29 9.57 -17.54
CA PRO A 27 -5.36 8.74 -18.10
C PRO A 27 -4.93 7.32 -18.51
N TYR A 28 -3.64 7.01 -18.52
CA TYR A 28 -3.11 5.69 -18.92
C TYR A 28 -2.34 5.02 -17.78
N ALA A 29 -2.03 3.73 -17.97
CA ALA A 29 -1.32 2.94 -16.98
C ALA A 29 0.07 3.53 -16.66
N VAL A 30 0.39 3.58 -15.37
CA VAL A 30 1.72 3.90 -14.82
C VAL A 30 2.23 2.70 -14.03
N ASP A 31 3.55 2.51 -13.98
CA ASP A 31 4.15 1.35 -13.32
C ASP A 31 4.26 1.52 -11.79
N GLY A 32 3.97 2.71 -11.27
CA GLY A 32 3.91 3.04 -9.84
C GLY A 32 5.28 3.22 -9.18
N ASN A 33 6.37 3.23 -9.96
CA ASN A 33 7.73 3.27 -9.43
C ASN A 33 8.43 4.61 -9.65
N GLN A 34 7.86 5.46 -10.51
CA GLN A 34 8.47 6.72 -10.88
C GLN A 34 8.09 7.82 -9.89
N TYR A 35 8.93 8.85 -9.83
CA TYR A 35 8.85 9.90 -8.82
C TYR A 35 7.49 10.60 -8.75
N ASN A 36 6.76 10.76 -9.87
CA ASN A 36 5.47 11.44 -9.87
C ASN A 36 4.27 10.53 -9.61
N ASN A 37 4.43 9.21 -9.61
CA ASN A 37 3.30 8.28 -9.56
C ASN A 37 2.55 8.30 -8.20
N ASP A 38 3.14 8.91 -7.16
CA ASP A 38 2.52 9.13 -5.85
C ASP A 38 2.09 10.58 -5.61
N LYS A 39 2.13 11.43 -6.66
CA LYS A 39 1.84 12.87 -6.58
C LYS A 39 0.70 13.25 -7.51
N PHE A 40 0.02 14.34 -7.16
CA PHE A 40 -0.88 15.03 -8.07
C PHE A 40 -0.11 16.02 -8.94
N SER A 41 -0.52 16.18 -10.20
CA SER A 41 -0.04 17.24 -11.09
C SER A 41 -0.49 18.62 -10.61
N LEU A 42 0.06 19.68 -11.21
CA LEU A 42 -0.44 21.04 -10.97
C LEU A 42 -1.92 21.20 -11.36
N CYS A 43 -2.37 20.64 -12.48
CA CYS A 43 -3.78 20.70 -12.89
C CYS A 43 -4.68 20.05 -11.84
N SER A 44 -4.30 18.87 -11.38
CA SER A 44 -5.02 18.12 -10.35
C SER A 44 -5.09 18.91 -9.04
N ILE A 45 -3.97 19.48 -8.59
CA ILE A 45 -3.91 20.33 -7.38
C ILE A 45 -4.82 21.56 -7.52
N HIS A 46 -4.78 22.26 -8.65
CA HIS A 46 -5.61 23.44 -8.91
C HIS A 46 -7.10 23.09 -8.89
N TYR A 47 -7.48 22.00 -9.55
CA TYR A 47 -8.86 21.52 -9.59
C TYR A 47 -9.33 21.13 -8.18
N ILE A 48 -8.61 20.26 -7.48
CA ILE A 48 -8.93 19.83 -6.11
C ILE A 48 -9.05 21.05 -5.18
N SER A 49 -8.10 21.98 -5.27
CA SER A 49 -8.10 23.22 -4.46
C SER A 49 -9.34 24.07 -4.69
N SER A 50 -9.81 24.20 -5.94
CA SER A 50 -11.03 24.96 -6.27
C SER A 50 -12.27 24.34 -5.61
N ILE A 51 -12.33 23.01 -5.53
CA ILE A 51 -13.44 22.28 -4.91
C ILE A 51 -13.37 22.38 -3.39
N LEU A 52 -12.18 22.21 -2.80
CA LEU A 52 -11.99 22.33 -1.36
C LEU A 52 -12.36 23.73 -0.87
N LYS A 53 -12.03 24.80 -1.60
CA LYS A 53 -12.41 26.18 -1.26
C LYS A 53 -13.92 26.38 -1.11
N VAL A 54 -14.73 25.64 -1.88
CA VAL A 54 -16.20 25.82 -1.91
C VAL A 54 -16.94 24.79 -1.06
N LYS A 55 -16.38 23.58 -0.92
CA LYS A 55 -17.10 22.43 -0.37
C LYS A 55 -16.52 21.87 0.92
N LYS A 56 -15.27 22.16 1.30
CA LYS A 56 -14.65 21.52 2.48
C LYS A 56 -15.50 21.75 3.74
N ASP A 57 -15.97 22.97 3.95
CA ASP A 57 -16.67 23.36 5.18
C ASP A 57 -18.10 22.78 5.28
N ARG A 58 -18.58 22.06 4.26
CA ARG A 58 -19.89 21.42 4.28
C ARG A 58 -19.89 20.07 5.02
N CYS A 59 -18.77 19.36 5.02
CA CYS A 59 -18.71 18.00 5.56
C CYS A 59 -17.33 17.54 6.05
N PHE A 60 -16.26 18.33 5.87
CA PHE A 60 -14.98 17.98 6.46
C PHE A 60 -15.05 18.21 7.97
N VAL A 61 -14.42 17.31 8.71
CA VAL A 61 -14.25 17.40 10.15
C VAL A 61 -12.82 17.80 10.48
N GLU A 62 -12.57 18.24 11.71
CA GLU A 62 -11.22 18.48 12.18
C GLU A 62 -10.38 17.19 12.09
N SER A 63 -9.10 17.33 11.78
CA SER A 63 -8.18 16.20 11.68
C SER A 63 -7.74 15.71 13.06
N GLY A 64 -7.28 14.46 13.14
CA GLY A 64 -6.72 13.90 14.37
C GLY A 64 -7.76 13.36 15.35
N TRP A 65 -8.99 13.13 14.89
CA TRP A 65 -10.01 12.39 15.64
C TRP A 65 -10.09 10.96 15.11
N PRO A 66 -9.53 9.97 15.85
CA PRO A 66 -9.72 8.55 15.59
C PRO A 66 -11.21 8.20 15.48
N ILE A 67 -11.56 7.31 14.55
CA ILE A 67 -12.93 6.87 14.35
C ILE A 67 -13.07 5.41 14.75
N CYS A 68 -13.43 5.19 16.01
CA CYS A 68 -13.79 3.88 16.51
C CYS A 68 -14.94 3.29 15.70
N GLY A 69 -14.68 2.18 15.03
CA GLY A 69 -15.64 1.43 14.23
C GLY A 69 -15.28 1.33 12.74
N ASN A 70 -14.18 1.94 12.30
CA ASN A 70 -13.68 1.90 10.91
C ASN A 70 -12.75 0.69 10.63
N GLN A 71 -12.52 -0.16 11.63
CA GLN A 71 -11.67 -1.37 11.59
C GLN A 71 -10.18 -1.08 11.44
N ILE A 72 -9.74 0.14 11.77
CA ILE A 72 -8.35 0.55 11.76
C ILE A 72 -8.00 0.96 13.19
N VAL A 73 -7.03 0.29 13.80
CA VAL A 73 -6.57 0.68 15.14
C VAL A 73 -5.77 1.96 15.03
N GLU A 74 -6.33 3.06 15.53
CA GLU A 74 -5.75 4.40 15.54
C GLU A 74 -5.24 4.82 16.93
N ASP A 75 -4.59 5.98 17.02
CA ASP A 75 -4.03 6.48 18.27
C ASP A 75 -5.11 6.66 19.34
N GLY A 76 -4.94 6.00 20.50
CA GLY A 76 -5.92 6.03 21.60
C GLY A 76 -6.91 4.86 21.58
N GLU A 77 -6.93 4.05 20.51
CA GLU A 77 -7.69 2.80 20.45
C GLU A 77 -6.79 1.61 20.76
N GLN A 78 -7.33 0.59 21.43
CA GLN A 78 -6.59 -0.66 21.63
C GLN A 78 -6.93 -1.67 20.55
N CYS A 79 -8.14 -1.62 19.99
CA CYS A 79 -8.64 -2.56 18.99
C CYS A 79 -9.84 -1.95 18.28
N ASP A 80 -10.13 -2.37 17.06
CA ASP A 80 -11.34 -1.94 16.34
C ASP A 80 -11.98 -3.10 15.57
N VAL A 81 -13.14 -3.53 16.03
CA VAL A 81 -13.91 -4.63 15.44
C VAL A 81 -15.18 -4.14 14.73
N GLY A 82 -15.31 -2.83 14.54
CA GLY A 82 -16.51 -2.23 13.95
C GLY A 82 -17.75 -2.45 14.82
N LEU A 83 -18.82 -2.89 14.16
CA LEU A 83 -20.10 -3.26 14.78
C LEU A 83 -20.16 -4.67 15.36
N ASN A 84 -19.06 -5.42 15.32
CA ASN A 84 -19.10 -6.82 15.73
C ASN A 84 -19.20 -7.00 17.25
N LYS A 85 -20.42 -6.94 17.78
CA LYS A 85 -20.74 -7.14 19.21
C LYS A 85 -20.34 -8.50 19.76
N ASN A 86 -20.26 -9.50 18.86
CA ASN A 86 -19.94 -10.87 19.21
C ASN A 86 -18.44 -11.11 19.35
N ASP A 87 -17.60 -10.12 19.05
CA ASP A 87 -16.16 -10.24 19.25
C ASP A 87 -15.86 -10.49 20.74
N THR A 88 -15.04 -11.50 21.03
CA THR A 88 -14.73 -11.90 22.41
C THR A 88 -13.56 -11.14 23.00
N CYS A 89 -12.86 -10.35 22.19
CA CYS A 89 -11.60 -9.70 22.53
C CYS A 89 -11.74 -8.18 22.70
N CYS A 90 -12.61 -7.54 21.93
CA CYS A 90 -12.76 -6.09 21.84
C CYS A 90 -14.22 -5.67 22.06
N TYR A 91 -14.43 -4.48 22.62
CA TYR A 91 -15.74 -3.83 22.64
C TYR A 91 -16.03 -3.18 21.28
N SER A 92 -17.21 -3.45 20.71
CA SER A 92 -17.66 -2.82 19.45
C SER A 92 -17.86 -1.32 19.61
N TYR A 93 -17.95 -0.58 18.49
CA TYR A 93 -18.09 0.88 18.54
C TYR A 93 -19.34 1.34 19.32
N ASP A 94 -20.42 0.57 19.24
CA ASP A 94 -21.71 0.86 19.88
C ASP A 94 -21.94 0.04 21.15
N ALA A 95 -20.87 -0.51 21.73
CA ALA A 95 -20.95 -1.28 22.96
C ALA A 95 -21.55 -0.42 24.07
N LYS A 96 -22.62 -0.93 24.70
CA LYS A 96 -23.24 -0.30 25.87
C LYS A 96 -22.50 -0.60 27.17
N GLU A 97 -21.61 -1.59 27.12
CA GLU A 97 -20.81 -2.06 28.24
C GLU A 97 -19.34 -1.89 27.86
N GLY A 98 -18.52 -1.42 28.80
CA GLY A 98 -17.11 -1.12 28.55
C GLY A 98 -16.90 0.18 27.78
N ILE A 99 -15.64 0.41 27.40
CA ILE A 99 -15.24 1.55 26.58
C ILE A 99 -15.13 1.05 25.12
N PRO A 100 -15.83 1.67 24.15
CA PRO A 100 -15.69 1.29 22.74
C PRO A 100 -14.24 1.26 22.27
N CYS A 101 -13.90 0.34 21.36
CA CYS A 101 -12.54 0.17 20.81
C CYS A 101 -11.44 -0.08 21.86
N THR A 102 -11.82 -0.69 22.98
CA THR A 102 -10.89 -1.19 23.99
C THR A 102 -10.99 -2.70 24.15
N LEU A 103 -9.89 -3.32 24.62
CA LEU A 103 -9.88 -4.75 24.90
C LEU A 103 -10.80 -5.08 26.07
N LYS A 104 -11.51 -6.20 25.95
CA LYS A 104 -12.30 -6.74 27.06
C LYS A 104 -11.38 -7.15 28.22
N PRO A 105 -11.88 -7.14 29.48
CA PRO A 105 -11.07 -7.51 30.64
C PRO A 105 -10.41 -8.89 30.50
N GLY A 106 -9.13 -8.97 30.84
CA GLY A 106 -8.35 -10.22 30.82
C GLY A 106 -7.94 -10.71 29.43
N LYS A 107 -8.13 -9.90 28.38
CA LYS A 107 -7.69 -10.21 27.00
C LYS A 107 -6.34 -9.56 26.72
N GLN A 108 -5.47 -10.27 25.99
CA GLN A 108 -4.12 -9.78 25.68
C GLN A 108 -4.09 -8.98 24.38
N CYS A 109 -4.90 -9.39 23.40
CA CYS A 109 -4.95 -8.77 22.08
C CYS A 109 -6.32 -8.97 21.43
N SER A 110 -6.54 -8.30 20.29
CA SER A 110 -7.64 -8.54 19.35
C SER A 110 -7.06 -8.83 17.95
N PRO A 111 -7.68 -9.74 17.16
CA PRO A 111 -7.31 -9.94 15.75
C PRO A 111 -7.30 -8.66 14.90
N SER A 112 -8.08 -7.64 15.28
CA SER A 112 -8.06 -6.31 14.63
C SER A 112 -6.71 -5.59 14.74
N GLN A 113 -5.92 -5.89 15.77
CA GLN A 113 -4.59 -5.31 15.95
C GLN A 113 -3.53 -5.94 15.03
N GLY A 114 -3.75 -7.18 14.57
CA GLY A 114 -2.83 -7.84 13.66
C GLY A 114 -2.92 -9.37 13.64
N GLN A 115 -2.21 -9.93 12.67
CA GLN A 115 -2.25 -11.36 12.29
C GLN A 115 -1.66 -12.31 13.35
N CYS A 116 -0.91 -11.77 14.34
CA CYS A 116 -0.33 -12.51 15.45
C CYS A 116 -1.20 -12.56 16.71
N CYS A 117 -2.48 -12.18 16.61
CA CYS A 117 -3.46 -12.47 17.65
C CYS A 117 -4.36 -13.65 17.25
N THR A 118 -4.65 -14.53 18.21
CA THR A 118 -5.60 -15.63 18.02
C THR A 118 -7.04 -15.17 18.25
N ASN A 119 -8.01 -15.93 17.76
CA ASN A 119 -9.44 -15.70 18.06
C ASN A 119 -9.80 -15.92 19.55
N SER A 120 -8.88 -16.50 20.33
CA SER A 120 -8.98 -16.66 21.78
C SER A 120 -8.43 -15.44 22.55
N CYS A 121 -8.05 -14.37 21.83
CA CYS A 121 -7.56 -13.10 22.37
C CYS A 121 -6.21 -13.22 23.11
N SER A 122 -5.40 -14.19 22.71
CA SER A 122 -4.02 -14.36 23.16
C SER A 122 -3.07 -14.25 21.98
N TYR A 123 -1.82 -13.87 22.24
CA TYR A 123 -0.80 -13.87 21.20
C TYR A 123 -0.61 -15.28 20.63
N LYS A 124 -0.37 -15.34 19.33
CA LYS A 124 0.12 -16.55 18.65
C LYS A 124 1.46 -16.96 19.22
N LEU A 125 1.79 -18.25 19.17
CA LEU A 125 3.04 -18.73 19.73
C LEU A 125 4.24 -18.22 18.93
N LYS A 126 5.40 -18.18 19.58
CA LYS A 126 6.67 -17.90 18.90
C LYS A 126 6.87 -18.90 17.76
N ASN A 127 7.33 -18.40 16.61
CA ASN A 127 7.53 -19.18 15.38
C ASN A 127 6.23 -19.67 14.70
N GLU A 128 5.06 -19.16 15.08
CA GLU A 128 3.84 -19.39 14.32
C GLU A 128 3.82 -18.50 13.06
N LEU A 129 3.50 -19.07 11.90
CA LEU A 129 3.53 -18.38 10.61
C LEU A 129 2.48 -17.26 10.56
N CYS A 130 2.91 -16.06 10.17
CA CYS A 130 2.00 -14.91 10.00
C CYS A 130 2.08 -14.24 8.63
N ARG A 131 3.18 -14.39 7.87
CA ARG A 131 3.23 -14.02 6.45
C ARG A 131 3.84 -15.14 5.66
N GLU A 132 3.17 -15.50 4.57
CA GLU A 132 3.71 -16.45 3.60
C GLU A 132 4.91 -15.88 2.86
N GLU A 133 5.66 -16.78 2.24
CA GLU A 133 6.78 -16.41 1.39
C GLU A 133 6.28 -15.71 0.12
N ALA A 134 6.93 -14.61 -0.25
CA ALA A 134 6.68 -13.92 -1.51
C ALA A 134 7.91 -14.06 -2.44
N GLU A 135 7.81 -13.58 -3.67
CA GLU A 135 8.92 -13.64 -4.62
C GLU A 135 10.19 -12.94 -4.11
N CYS A 136 10.04 -11.84 -3.35
CA CYS A 136 11.15 -11.02 -2.85
C CYS A 136 11.33 -10.99 -1.32
N THR A 137 10.47 -11.64 -0.55
CA THR A 137 10.58 -11.69 0.92
C THR A 137 10.38 -13.11 1.43
N PHE A 138 11.10 -13.47 2.48
CA PHE A 138 10.91 -14.76 3.15
C PHE A 138 9.62 -14.79 3.99
N ARG A 139 9.27 -15.97 4.51
CA ARG A 139 8.23 -16.12 5.53
C ARG A 139 8.54 -15.27 6.77
N SER A 140 7.49 -14.76 7.41
CA SER A 140 7.60 -14.08 8.71
C SER A 140 6.77 -14.81 9.75
N PHE A 141 7.27 -14.81 10.99
CA PHE A 141 6.69 -15.56 12.09
C PHE A 141 6.44 -14.65 13.29
N CYS A 142 5.41 -14.97 14.05
CA CYS A 142 5.07 -14.27 15.28
C CYS A 142 6.18 -14.42 16.31
N THR A 143 6.42 -13.34 17.07
CA THR A 143 7.41 -13.34 18.16
C THR A 143 6.91 -14.04 19.41
N GLY A 144 5.60 -14.13 19.59
CA GLY A 144 4.95 -14.60 20.83
C GLY A 144 4.52 -13.48 21.78
N GLU A 145 4.88 -12.23 21.47
CA GLU A 145 4.80 -11.11 22.43
C GLU A 145 3.92 -9.95 21.94
N THR A 146 3.51 -9.96 20.67
CA THR A 146 2.71 -8.91 20.03
C THR A 146 1.73 -9.50 19.02
N SER A 147 0.65 -8.76 18.75
CA SER A 147 -0.33 -9.06 17.70
C SER A 147 0.16 -8.65 16.30
N VAL A 148 1.20 -7.82 16.21
CA VAL A 148 1.76 -7.36 14.94
C VAL A 148 2.71 -8.42 14.37
N CYS A 149 2.47 -8.82 13.12
CA CYS A 149 3.40 -9.70 12.40
C CYS A 149 4.65 -8.92 11.98
N PRO A 150 5.87 -9.38 12.34
CA PRO A 150 7.11 -8.73 11.96
C PRO A 150 7.24 -8.56 10.44
N ILE A 151 8.00 -7.53 10.02
CA ILE A 151 8.32 -7.32 8.61
C ILE A 151 9.13 -8.52 8.11
N SER A 152 8.71 -9.09 6.99
CA SER A 152 9.40 -10.21 6.36
C SER A 152 10.80 -9.82 5.93
N THR A 153 11.79 -10.68 6.21
CA THR A 153 13.17 -10.48 5.78
C THR A 153 13.25 -10.43 4.25
N PRO A 154 13.89 -9.41 3.66
CA PRO A 154 14.16 -9.35 2.23
C PRO A 154 14.98 -10.55 1.74
N LYS A 155 14.63 -11.06 0.55
CA LYS A 155 15.53 -11.93 -0.22
C LYS A 155 16.70 -11.11 -0.77
N MET A 156 17.74 -11.82 -1.22
CA MET A 156 18.94 -11.21 -1.78
C MET A 156 18.58 -10.26 -2.94
N ASN A 157 19.22 -9.09 -2.96
CA ASN A 157 19.11 -8.16 -4.08
C ASN A 157 19.47 -8.87 -5.40
N TYR A 158 18.83 -8.50 -6.50
CA TYR A 158 18.98 -9.13 -7.82
C TYR A 158 18.40 -10.55 -7.98
N THR A 159 17.65 -11.05 -6.98
CA THR A 159 16.78 -12.22 -7.13
C THR A 159 15.72 -11.94 -8.18
N LEU A 160 15.44 -12.89 -9.09
CA LEU A 160 14.43 -12.72 -10.12
C LEU A 160 13.01 -12.79 -9.54
N CYS A 161 12.12 -11.93 -10.03
CA CYS A 161 10.70 -11.90 -9.66
C CYS A 161 9.84 -11.48 -10.85
N ASN A 162 8.51 -11.49 -10.70
CA ASN A 162 7.55 -11.20 -11.77
C ASN A 162 7.83 -12.05 -13.02
N SER A 163 7.87 -13.37 -12.83
CA SER A 163 8.17 -14.34 -13.89
C SER A 163 9.52 -14.11 -14.59
N GLY A 164 10.50 -13.54 -13.88
CA GLY A 164 11.86 -13.33 -14.38
C GLY A 164 12.08 -12.03 -15.15
N THR A 165 11.07 -11.16 -15.25
CA THR A 165 11.19 -9.86 -15.94
C THR A 165 11.75 -8.75 -15.05
N ARG A 166 11.70 -8.94 -13.73
CA ARG A 166 12.14 -7.97 -12.73
C ARG A 166 13.09 -8.60 -11.73
N ILE A 167 13.68 -7.75 -10.90
CA ILE A 167 14.54 -8.12 -9.79
C ILE A 167 14.05 -7.54 -8.46
N CYS A 168 14.35 -8.26 -7.40
CA CYS A 168 14.14 -7.84 -6.02
C CYS A 168 15.21 -6.84 -5.60
N LEU A 169 14.78 -5.72 -5.00
CA LEU A 169 15.63 -4.79 -4.26
C LEU A 169 14.97 -4.48 -2.92
N ASN A 170 15.70 -4.71 -1.81
CA ASN A 170 15.21 -4.48 -0.45
C ASN A 170 13.82 -5.09 -0.18
N GLY A 171 13.58 -6.30 -0.70
CA GLY A 171 12.34 -7.03 -0.50
C GLY A 171 11.21 -6.67 -1.47
N THR A 172 11.46 -5.77 -2.42
CA THR A 172 10.42 -5.29 -3.36
C THR A 172 10.72 -5.70 -4.79
N CYS A 173 9.73 -6.27 -5.49
CA CYS A 173 9.82 -6.62 -6.91
C CYS A 173 9.48 -5.41 -7.79
N ARG A 174 10.45 -4.51 -8.02
CA ARG A 174 10.21 -3.28 -8.79
C ARG A 174 11.21 -3.01 -9.89
N GLN A 175 12.49 -3.34 -9.73
CA GLN A 175 13.47 -2.95 -10.74
C GLN A 175 13.46 -3.91 -11.93
N SER A 176 13.68 -3.39 -13.14
CA SER A 176 13.83 -4.20 -14.34
C SER A 176 15.05 -5.13 -14.25
N LEU A 177 14.95 -6.30 -14.88
CA LEU A 177 16.10 -7.20 -15.06
C LEU A 177 17.26 -6.52 -15.80
N CYS A 178 17.00 -5.53 -16.67
CA CYS A 178 18.03 -4.79 -17.41
C CYS A 178 19.14 -4.23 -16.51
N VAL A 179 18.78 -3.76 -15.30
CA VAL A 179 19.72 -3.16 -14.34
C VAL A 179 20.78 -4.15 -13.87
N LYS A 180 20.45 -5.44 -13.80
CA LYS A 180 21.41 -6.50 -13.46
C LYS A 180 22.59 -6.56 -14.45
N TYR A 181 22.38 -6.11 -15.67
CA TYR A 181 23.38 -6.10 -16.75
C TYR A 181 23.95 -4.70 -17.04
N GLY A 182 23.70 -3.72 -16.17
CA GLY A 182 24.14 -2.34 -16.38
C GLY A 182 23.38 -1.61 -17.51
N LEU A 183 22.16 -2.05 -17.80
CA LEU A 183 21.27 -1.47 -18.80
C LEU A 183 20.04 -0.85 -18.14
N GLU A 184 19.33 0.02 -18.85
CA GLU A 184 18.03 0.54 -18.43
C GLU A 184 16.90 -0.10 -19.24
N GLN A 185 15.71 -0.17 -18.65
CA GLN A 185 14.52 -0.63 -19.35
C GLN A 185 14.05 0.42 -20.36
N CYS A 186 13.69 -0.02 -21.55
CA CYS A 186 13.09 0.83 -22.57
C CYS A 186 11.92 0.12 -23.25
N ASP A 187 11.13 0.89 -23.99
CA ASP A 187 10.10 0.36 -24.86
C ASP A 187 10.73 -0.34 -26.07
N CYS A 188 10.13 -1.46 -26.47
CA CYS A 188 10.53 -2.14 -27.68
C CYS A 188 10.14 -1.32 -28.92
N ASP A 189 11.12 -0.93 -29.74
CA ASP A 189 10.91 -0.19 -30.99
C ASP A 189 10.35 -1.12 -32.08
N THR A 190 9.04 -1.34 -32.05
CA THR A 190 8.34 -2.25 -32.95
C THR A 190 6.87 -1.86 -33.14
N PRO A 191 6.32 -2.03 -34.37
CA PRO A 191 4.89 -1.86 -34.61
C PRO A 191 4.05 -3.03 -34.05
N SER A 192 4.66 -4.16 -33.68
CA SER A 192 3.93 -5.33 -33.18
C SER A 192 3.49 -5.14 -31.72
N LEU A 193 2.18 -5.13 -31.49
CA LEU A 193 1.60 -5.08 -30.14
C LEU A 193 2.09 -6.21 -29.24
N TYR A 194 2.29 -7.41 -29.80
CA TYR A 194 2.80 -8.55 -29.04
C TYR A 194 4.23 -8.31 -28.55
N GLN A 195 5.07 -7.71 -29.39
CA GLN A 195 6.46 -7.43 -29.04
C GLN A 195 6.58 -6.28 -28.04
N LYS A 196 5.62 -5.35 -27.99
CA LYS A 196 5.56 -4.32 -26.94
C LYS A 196 5.38 -4.87 -25.53
N CYS A 197 4.90 -6.11 -25.38
CA CYS A 197 4.81 -6.79 -24.09
C CYS A 197 6.11 -7.52 -23.68
N GLN A 198 7.15 -7.48 -24.52
CA GLN A 198 8.44 -8.09 -24.23
C GLN A 198 9.33 -7.13 -23.44
N LEU A 199 10.36 -7.67 -22.78
CA LEU A 199 11.36 -6.87 -22.09
C LEU A 199 12.42 -6.37 -23.08
N CYS A 200 12.58 -5.06 -23.20
CA CYS A 200 13.65 -4.41 -23.94
C CYS A 200 14.58 -3.62 -23.01
N CYS A 201 15.88 -3.66 -23.32
CA CYS A 201 16.92 -2.99 -22.55
C CYS A 201 17.81 -2.15 -23.49
N GLN A 202 18.22 -0.96 -23.03
CA GLN A 202 19.15 -0.10 -23.75
C GLN A 202 20.31 0.35 -22.86
N ARG A 203 21.35 0.91 -23.47
CA ARG A 203 22.43 1.55 -22.71
C ARG A 203 21.86 2.79 -22.00
N PRO A 204 22.23 3.04 -20.73
CA PRO A 204 21.84 4.26 -20.04
C PRO A 204 22.25 5.51 -20.84
N GLY A 205 21.36 6.50 -20.88
CA GLY A 205 21.59 7.81 -21.50
C GLY A 205 22.51 8.73 -20.70
#